data_AF-A0A2T6ZN88-F1
#
_entry.id   AF-A0A2T6ZN88-F1
#
_cell.length_a   1.000
_cell.length_b   1.000
_cell.length_c   1.000
_cell.angle_alpha   90.00
_cell.angle_beta   90.00
_cell.angle_gamma   90.00
#
_symmetry.space_group_name_H-M   'P 1'
#
loop_
_entity.id
_entity.type
_entity.pdbx_description
1 polymer ?
#
loop_
_entity_poly.entity_id
_entity_poly.type
_entity_poly.pdbx_seq_one_letter_code
_entity_poly.pdbx_strand_id
1 'polypeptide(L)'
;MYTKARVEACNSGDLDGSQGVRYPVRVCLDGGENGVITVDNTSDEDFEYSVQLAKFYSLTSNVLDNITSIAGKARYVIDISAEEVAVVNHFLTPAFILGRSGTGKTTCLVYKLLGRYLCGVENVEPLRQVLLTKSKRLVSKLRDNAEGLLEAKLSERKILTDNHNAKNDLDDLARKQFLSLTDADFPLVCTFDCLLTLIENSIREQEIRRRYIKIDNSKSTRVIDFVKFSIEYWEHLSSRLKRGVQLDLAFLEIMGVIKGSVSRATDFEPLSREEYLGLRWRLALSFASERERHTIYDIYEWYERTRKKRGDIDQVDRIIKVTKALEAFRSSKVLGDRVFERKIRSVLDEIYVDEVQDQRTSDIGMLLTLMLFSGSQMQNPCFTSTSELPQAALES
;
A
#
# COMPACT_ATOMS: atom_id res chain seq x y z
N MET A 1 -18.80 -20.72 2.51
CA MET A 1 -19.38 -21.48 3.65
C MET A 1 -18.96 -20.75 4.90
N TYR A 2 -19.88 -20.09 5.59
CA TYR A 2 -19.61 -19.61 6.94
C TYR A 2 -19.68 -20.82 7.87
N THR A 3 -18.60 -21.12 8.58
CA THR A 3 -18.59 -22.15 9.63
C THR A 3 -19.56 -21.72 10.72
N LYS A 4 -20.45 -22.62 11.15
CA LYS A 4 -21.43 -22.30 12.19
C LYS A 4 -20.67 -22.15 13.51
N ALA A 5 -20.70 -20.95 14.10
CA ALA A 5 -20.11 -20.70 15.41
C ALA A 5 -21.20 -20.77 16.47
N ARG A 6 -20.99 -21.55 17.53
CA ARG A 6 -21.80 -21.55 18.76
C ARG A 6 -21.05 -20.72 19.80
N VAL A 7 -21.63 -19.59 20.19
CA VAL A 7 -21.07 -18.70 21.21
C VAL A 7 -21.85 -18.90 22.51
N GLU A 8 -21.18 -19.26 23.60
CA GLU A 8 -21.80 -19.28 24.93
C GLU A 8 -21.84 -17.86 25.49
N ALA A 9 -23.03 -17.41 25.90
CA ALA A 9 -23.25 -16.09 26.47
C ALA A 9 -22.52 -15.92 27.81
N CYS A 10 -22.11 -14.68 28.12
CA CYS A 10 -21.58 -14.34 29.45
C CYS A 10 -22.58 -14.70 30.54
N ASN A 11 -22.11 -15.19 31.70
CA ASN A 11 -23.00 -15.48 32.82
C ASN A 11 -23.67 -14.19 33.30
N SER A 12 -24.94 -14.26 33.67
CA SER A 12 -25.71 -13.11 34.17
C SER A 12 -25.11 -12.48 35.44
N GLY A 13 -24.31 -13.24 36.20
CA GLY A 13 -23.60 -12.77 37.38
C GLY A 13 -22.34 -11.94 37.08
N ASP A 14 -21.83 -11.98 35.85
CA ASP A 14 -20.64 -11.21 35.47
C ASP A 14 -21.00 -9.76 35.14
N LEU A 15 -22.27 -9.46 34.77
CA LEU A 15 -22.77 -8.15 34.34
C LEU A 15 -22.93 -7.18 35.53
N ASP A 16 -21.82 -6.76 36.12
CA ASP A 16 -21.73 -5.81 37.24
C ASP A 16 -22.07 -4.34 36.90
N GLY A 17 -22.48 -4.06 35.66
CA GLY A 17 -22.82 -2.72 35.19
C GLY A 17 -21.62 -1.83 34.88
N SER A 18 -20.38 -2.34 34.95
CA SER A 18 -19.19 -1.62 34.47
C SER A 18 -19.17 -1.50 32.94
N GLN A 19 -18.75 -0.33 32.43
CA GLN A 19 -18.38 -0.17 31.02
C GLN A 19 -17.03 -0.86 30.77
N GLY A 20 -17.01 -1.90 29.94
CA GLY A 20 -15.79 -2.61 29.55
C GLY A 20 -16.03 -3.63 28.43
N VAL A 21 -14.96 -3.99 27.71
CA VAL A 21 -14.99 -5.03 26.67
C VAL A 21 -15.06 -6.40 27.34
N ARG A 22 -15.98 -7.27 26.89
CA ARG A 22 -16.16 -8.62 27.42
C ARG A 22 -16.13 -9.63 26.30
N TYR A 23 -15.25 -10.61 26.43
CA TYR A 23 -15.15 -11.71 25.49
C TYR A 23 -16.12 -12.84 25.90
N PRO A 24 -16.73 -13.54 24.93
CA PRO A 24 -17.56 -14.70 25.23
C PRO A 24 -16.75 -15.79 25.94
N VAL A 25 -17.40 -16.48 26.89
CA VAL A 25 -16.76 -17.51 27.73
C VAL A 25 -16.23 -18.67 26.88
N ARG A 26 -16.96 -19.01 25.80
CA ARG A 26 -16.58 -20.03 24.81
C ARG A 26 -17.09 -19.67 23.41
N VAL A 27 -16.30 -20.00 22.40
CA VAL A 27 -16.70 -19.95 20.98
C VAL A 27 -16.39 -21.30 20.35
N CYS A 28 -17.39 -22.10 19.99
CA CYS A 28 -17.19 -23.38 19.33
C CYS A 28 -17.43 -23.23 17.82
N LEU A 29 -16.43 -23.53 17.00
CA LEU A 29 -16.57 -23.56 15.54
C LEU A 29 -16.90 -25.00 15.11
N ASP A 30 -18.01 -25.23 14.39
CA ASP A 30 -18.43 -26.58 14.01
C ASP A 30 -17.38 -27.26 13.11
N GLY A 31 -16.67 -28.24 13.70
CA GLY A 31 -15.61 -29.04 13.09
C GLY A 31 -15.21 -30.23 13.97
N GLY A 32 -16.15 -31.11 14.30
CA GLY A 32 -15.91 -32.36 15.04
C GLY A 32 -16.19 -32.27 16.54
N GLU A 33 -16.91 -33.27 17.07
CA GLU A 33 -17.62 -33.31 18.36
C GLU A 33 -16.81 -33.14 19.67
N ASN A 34 -15.56 -32.67 19.66
CA ASN A 34 -14.76 -32.50 20.89
C ASN A 34 -14.19 -31.08 21.12
N GLY A 35 -14.60 -30.05 20.36
CA GLY A 35 -14.08 -28.69 20.48
C GLY A 35 -14.84 -27.80 21.49
N VAL A 36 -14.64 -27.99 22.80
CA VAL A 36 -15.07 -27.02 23.82
C VAL A 36 -13.91 -26.04 24.08
N ILE A 37 -14.07 -24.78 23.69
CA ILE A 37 -13.06 -23.72 23.89
C ILE A 37 -13.29 -23.05 25.24
N THR A 38 -12.54 -23.39 26.29
CA THR A 38 -12.41 -22.55 27.49
C THR A 38 -11.36 -21.48 27.27
N VAL A 39 -11.68 -20.20 27.50
CA VAL A 39 -10.76 -19.04 27.40
C VAL A 39 -9.74 -19.00 28.55
N ASP A 40 -9.37 -20.16 29.11
CA ASP A 40 -8.39 -20.24 30.19
C ASP A 40 -7.23 -21.16 29.79
N ASN A 41 -6.12 -20.51 29.49
CA ASN A 41 -4.72 -20.96 29.53
C ASN A 41 -4.45 -22.46 29.29
N THR A 42 -4.48 -22.92 28.05
CA THR A 42 -3.64 -24.07 27.63
C THR A 42 -3.16 -23.95 26.19
N SER A 43 -1.87 -24.21 26.04
CA SER A 43 -1.06 -24.19 24.82
C SER A 43 -1.44 -25.31 23.85
N ASP A 44 -2.12 -24.95 22.76
CA ASP A 44 -2.18 -25.77 21.54
C ASP A 44 -1.74 -24.89 20.36
N GLU A 45 -0.64 -25.24 19.69
CA GLU A 45 -0.01 -24.40 18.65
C GLU A 45 -0.87 -24.27 17.37
N ASP A 46 -1.70 -25.26 17.05
CA ASP A 46 -2.66 -25.20 15.93
C ASP A 46 -3.93 -24.38 16.28
N PHE A 47 -4.17 -24.16 17.57
CA PHE A 47 -5.36 -23.52 18.15
C PHE A 47 -5.19 -22.00 18.27
N GLU A 48 -3.99 -21.53 18.61
CA GLU A 48 -3.65 -20.09 18.60
C GLU A 48 -3.83 -19.48 17.20
N TYR A 49 -3.56 -20.26 16.15
CA TYR A 49 -3.70 -19.84 14.76
C TYR A 49 -5.16 -19.57 14.33
N SER A 50 -6.12 -20.35 14.86
CA SER A 50 -7.53 -20.23 14.49
C SER A 50 -8.23 -19.04 15.18
N VAL A 51 -7.86 -18.76 16.43
CA VAL A 51 -8.34 -17.58 17.18
C VAL A 51 -7.74 -16.29 16.61
N GLN A 52 -6.46 -16.31 16.20
CA GLN A 52 -5.81 -15.19 15.51
C GLN A 52 -6.48 -14.78 14.18
N LEU A 53 -7.24 -15.70 13.55
CA LEU A 53 -7.95 -15.42 12.29
C LEU A 53 -9.39 -14.94 12.50
N ALA A 54 -9.94 -15.08 13.70
CA ALA A 54 -11.29 -14.63 14.02
C ALA A 54 -11.33 -13.11 14.15
N LYS A 55 -12.38 -12.50 13.62
CA LYS A 55 -12.63 -11.05 13.77
C LYS A 55 -13.65 -10.85 14.86
N PHE A 56 -13.26 -10.10 15.88
CA PHE A 56 -14.13 -9.71 16.97
C PHE A 56 -14.69 -8.32 16.69
N TYR A 57 -15.90 -8.06 17.15
CA TYR A 57 -16.58 -6.79 16.96
C TYR A 57 -17.22 -6.42 18.29
N SER A 58 -16.92 -5.23 18.80
CA SER A 58 -17.61 -4.68 19.96
C SER A 58 -19.10 -4.50 19.64
N LEU A 59 -19.97 -4.99 20.52
CA LEU A 59 -21.42 -4.85 20.38
C LEU A 59 -21.86 -3.44 20.80
N THR A 60 -21.57 -2.44 19.97
CA THR A 60 -21.97 -1.05 20.22
C THR A 60 -23.44 -0.81 19.87
N SER A 61 -24.04 0.29 20.35
CA SER A 61 -25.39 0.71 19.95
C SER A 61 -25.52 0.78 18.43
N ASN A 62 -24.48 1.25 17.73
CA ASN A 62 -24.48 1.40 16.28
C ASN A 62 -24.43 0.04 15.57
N VAL A 63 -23.70 -0.94 16.12
CA VAL A 63 -23.73 -2.32 15.63
C VAL A 63 -25.14 -2.90 15.76
N LEU A 64 -25.79 -2.67 16.90
CA LEU A 64 -27.15 -3.15 17.16
C LEU A 64 -28.18 -2.47 16.24
N ASP A 65 -28.17 -1.15 16.15
CA ASP A 65 -29.08 -0.37 15.30
C ASP A 65 -28.95 -0.78 13.84
N ASN A 66 -27.72 -0.98 13.36
CA ASN A 66 -27.48 -1.42 12.00
C ASN A 66 -27.89 -2.88 11.73
N ILE A 67 -27.69 -3.80 12.68
CA ILE A 67 -28.19 -5.19 12.59
C ILE A 67 -29.72 -5.20 12.48
N THR A 68 -30.40 -4.29 13.19
CA THR A 68 -31.86 -4.17 13.10
C THR A 68 -32.34 -3.42 11.86
N SER A 69 -31.46 -2.71 11.16
CA SER A 69 -31.79 -1.95 9.96
C SER A 69 -31.91 -2.87 8.72
N ILE A 70 -32.94 -2.64 7.91
CA ILE A 70 -33.19 -3.40 6.66
C ILE A 70 -32.19 -3.03 5.54
N ALA A 71 -31.43 -1.94 5.72
CA ALA A 71 -30.52 -1.38 4.71
C ALA A 71 -29.23 -2.21 4.49
N GLY A 72 -28.94 -3.17 5.38
CA GLY A 72 -28.07 -4.32 5.09
C GLY A 72 -26.59 -4.04 4.74
N LYS A 73 -26.05 -2.85 5.03
CA LYS A 73 -24.67 -2.53 4.62
C LYS A 73 -23.92 -1.58 5.56
N ALA A 74 -23.91 -1.86 6.85
CA ALA A 74 -22.98 -1.19 7.77
C ALA A 74 -21.67 -1.99 7.89
N ARG A 75 -20.53 -1.31 7.75
CA ARG A 75 -19.22 -1.85 8.14
C ARG A 75 -18.94 -1.49 9.57
N TYR A 76 -18.43 -2.45 10.32
CA TYR A 76 -18.15 -2.30 11.75
C TYR A 76 -16.64 -2.27 12.00
N VAL A 77 -16.27 -1.51 13.01
CA VAL A 77 -14.92 -1.51 13.57
C VAL A 77 -14.69 -2.86 14.23
N ILE A 78 -13.62 -3.52 13.82
CA ILE A 78 -13.13 -4.79 14.34
C ILE A 78 -12.34 -4.45 15.60
N ASP A 79 -12.54 -5.24 16.66
CA ASP A 79 -11.71 -5.15 17.84
C ASP A 79 -10.32 -5.65 17.50
N ILE A 80 -9.34 -4.77 17.66
CA ILE A 80 -7.93 -5.07 17.46
C ILE A 80 -7.25 -5.31 18.81
N SER A 81 -6.22 -6.14 18.81
CA SER A 81 -5.43 -6.45 20.01
C SER A 81 -4.68 -5.23 20.54
N ALA A 82 -4.27 -5.25 21.82
CA ALA A 82 -3.50 -4.16 22.43
C ALA A 82 -2.19 -3.84 21.68
N GLU A 83 -1.56 -4.85 21.07
CA GLU A 83 -0.37 -4.70 20.24
C GLU A 83 -0.68 -3.96 18.93
N GLU A 84 -1.78 -4.33 18.27
CA GLU A 84 -2.27 -3.64 17.06
C GLU A 84 -2.68 -2.19 17.38
N VAL A 85 -3.33 -1.94 18.52
CA VAL A 85 -3.65 -0.58 19.01
C VAL A 85 -2.37 0.25 19.16
N ALA A 86 -1.32 -0.31 19.75
CA ALA A 86 -0.04 0.38 19.89
C ALA A 86 0.58 0.74 18.52
N VAL A 87 0.45 -0.15 17.52
CA VAL A 87 0.90 0.10 16.14
C VAL A 87 0.07 1.21 15.46
N VAL A 88 -1.25 1.15 15.59
CA VAL A 88 -2.19 2.16 15.06
C VAL A 88 -1.91 3.53 15.65
N ASN A 89 -1.68 3.60 16.96
CA ASN A 89 -1.43 4.84 17.68
C ASN A 89 0.02 5.37 17.56
N HIS A 90 0.91 4.68 16.86
CA HIS A 90 2.29 5.14 16.67
C HIS A 90 2.44 6.06 15.43
N PHE A 91 2.37 7.39 15.56
CA PHE A 91 2.38 8.30 14.39
C PHE A 91 3.47 9.38 14.41
N LEU A 92 4.33 9.41 15.43
CA LEU A 92 5.35 10.45 15.58
C LEU A 92 6.56 10.25 14.66
N THR A 93 6.84 9.01 14.28
CA THR A 93 8.03 8.66 13.51
C THR A 93 7.73 7.66 12.40
N PRO A 94 8.52 7.65 11.31
CA PRO A 94 8.49 6.58 10.33
C PRO A 94 8.71 5.22 11.00
N ALA A 95 7.93 4.21 10.62
CA ALA A 95 7.98 2.89 11.25
C ALA A 95 7.85 1.75 10.23
N PHE A 96 8.52 0.63 10.55
CA PHE A 96 8.29 -0.66 9.89
C PHE A 96 7.43 -1.54 10.79
N ILE A 97 6.36 -2.09 10.23
CA ILE A 97 5.48 -3.03 10.94
C ILE A 97 5.88 -4.44 10.52
N LEU A 98 6.47 -5.19 11.45
CA LEU A 98 6.92 -6.56 11.22
C LEU A 98 5.91 -7.54 11.83
N GLY A 99 5.49 -8.53 11.05
CA GLY A 99 4.55 -9.55 11.49
C GLY A 99 4.36 -10.64 10.43
N ARG A 100 4.05 -11.87 10.87
CA ARG A 100 3.81 -13.01 9.97
C ARG A 100 2.52 -12.81 9.16
N SER A 101 2.28 -13.68 8.17
CA SER A 101 0.99 -13.67 7.47
C SER A 101 -0.15 -13.88 8.47
N GLY A 102 -1.26 -13.15 8.29
CA GLY A 102 -2.43 -13.25 9.18
C GLY A 102 -2.39 -12.36 10.44
N THR A 103 -1.27 -11.73 10.80
CA THR A 103 -1.13 -10.95 12.04
C THR A 103 -1.69 -9.53 11.95
N GLY A 104 -2.76 -9.30 11.18
CA GLY A 104 -3.45 -8.01 11.14
C GLY A 104 -2.70 -6.80 10.57
N LYS A 105 -1.48 -6.94 10.02
CA LYS A 105 -0.68 -5.80 9.48
C LYS A 105 -1.48 -4.85 8.58
N THR A 106 -2.18 -5.40 7.59
CA THR A 106 -3.00 -4.60 6.66
C THR A 106 -4.17 -3.94 7.39
N THR A 107 -4.77 -4.60 8.39
CA THR A 107 -5.79 -4.00 9.27
C THR A 107 -5.22 -2.80 10.01
N CYS A 108 -4.05 -2.94 10.65
CA CYS A 108 -3.37 -1.83 11.32
C CYS A 108 -3.10 -0.67 10.38
N LEU A 109 -2.64 -0.92 9.14
CA LEU A 109 -2.42 0.15 8.16
C LEU A 109 -3.71 0.89 7.81
N VAL A 110 -4.83 0.18 7.60
CA VAL A 110 -6.13 0.80 7.33
C VAL A 110 -6.63 1.61 8.53
N TYR A 111 -6.53 1.06 9.74
CA TYR A 111 -7.02 1.73 10.95
C TYR A 111 -6.19 2.97 11.23
N LYS A 112 -4.87 2.87 11.07
CA LYS A 112 -3.98 4.01 11.18
C LYS A 112 -4.27 5.09 10.15
N LEU A 113 -4.47 4.72 8.88
CA LEU A 113 -4.86 5.63 7.81
C LEU A 113 -6.14 6.39 8.19
N LEU A 114 -7.21 5.66 8.56
CA LEU A 114 -8.51 6.23 8.86
C LEU A 114 -8.52 7.07 10.14
N GLY A 115 -7.92 6.56 11.23
CA GLY A 115 -7.85 7.30 12.49
C GLY A 115 -7.11 8.61 12.32
N ARG A 116 -5.98 8.60 11.60
CA ARG A 116 -5.24 9.83 11.26
C ARG A 116 -6.05 10.76 10.37
N TYR A 117 -6.75 10.25 9.36
CA TYR A 117 -7.64 11.04 8.52
C TYR A 117 -8.73 11.73 9.34
N LEU A 118 -9.44 10.97 10.17
CA LEU A 118 -10.51 11.47 11.04
C LEU A 118 -10.02 12.56 12.00
N CYS A 119 -8.90 12.33 12.71
CA CYS A 119 -8.29 13.36 13.54
C CYS A 119 -7.97 14.63 12.73
N GLY A 120 -7.47 14.50 11.50
CA GLY A 120 -7.20 15.65 10.64
C GLY A 120 -8.47 16.43 10.26
N VAL A 121 -9.53 15.73 9.86
CA VAL A 121 -10.83 16.34 9.52
C VAL A 121 -11.42 17.11 10.70
N GLU A 122 -11.37 16.54 11.91
CA GLU A 122 -11.85 17.21 13.13
C GLU A 122 -11.09 18.48 13.45
N ASN A 123 -9.78 18.50 13.19
CA ASN A 123 -8.92 19.66 13.40
C ASN A 123 -8.91 20.63 12.20
N VAL A 124 -9.78 20.43 11.19
CA VAL A 124 -9.90 21.26 9.98
C VAL A 124 -8.63 21.29 9.11
N GLU A 125 -7.77 20.28 9.27
CA GLU A 125 -6.55 20.06 8.48
C GLU A 125 -6.57 18.62 7.94
N PRO A 126 -7.35 18.33 6.88
CA PRO A 126 -7.45 16.98 6.34
C PRO A 126 -6.10 16.52 5.78
N LEU A 127 -5.61 15.37 6.28
CA LEU A 127 -4.35 14.79 5.85
C LEU A 127 -4.49 14.15 4.46
N ARG A 128 -3.56 14.47 3.56
CA ARG A 128 -3.43 13.84 2.25
C ARG A 128 -2.57 12.60 2.34
N GLN A 129 -3.21 11.47 2.58
CA GLN A 129 -2.55 10.20 2.86
C GLN A 129 -2.72 9.21 1.72
N VAL A 130 -1.72 8.37 1.45
CA VAL A 130 -1.84 7.28 0.49
C VAL A 130 -1.50 5.93 1.11
N LEU A 131 -2.35 4.92 0.87
CA LEU A 131 -2.08 3.51 1.13
C LEU A 131 -1.80 2.77 -0.19
N LEU A 132 -0.58 2.30 -0.32
CA LEU A 132 -0.10 1.53 -1.45
C LEU A 132 -0.22 0.04 -1.17
N THR A 133 -0.83 -0.71 -2.09
CA THR A 133 -0.79 -2.18 -2.09
C THR A 133 -0.38 -2.69 -3.47
N LYS A 134 0.26 -3.85 -3.53
CA LYS A 134 0.65 -4.48 -4.80
C LYS A 134 -0.55 -5.06 -5.56
N SER A 135 -1.56 -5.53 -4.84
CA SER A 135 -2.68 -6.26 -5.43
C SER A 135 -3.78 -5.32 -5.93
N LYS A 136 -3.95 -5.24 -7.26
CA LYS A 136 -5.07 -4.50 -7.88
C LYS A 136 -6.44 -4.96 -7.37
N ARG A 137 -6.60 -6.25 -7.06
CA ARG A 137 -7.83 -6.80 -6.49
C ARG A 137 -8.05 -6.36 -5.05
N LEU A 138 -6.97 -6.15 -4.29
CA LEU A 138 -7.04 -5.72 -2.90
C LEU A 138 -7.34 -4.23 -2.80
N VAL A 139 -6.93 -3.41 -3.77
CA VAL A 139 -7.27 -1.97 -3.82
C VAL A 139 -8.76 -1.73 -3.65
N SER A 140 -9.62 -2.38 -4.45
CA SER A 140 -11.07 -2.20 -4.34
C SER A 140 -11.60 -2.62 -2.97
N LYS A 141 -11.10 -3.75 -2.42
CA LYS A 141 -11.53 -4.22 -1.09
C LYS A 141 -11.11 -3.29 0.03
N LEU A 142 -9.87 -2.77 -0.02
CA LEU A 142 -9.35 -1.83 0.97
C LEU A 142 -10.05 -0.48 0.88
N ARG A 143 -10.33 -0.01 -0.35
CA ARG A 143 -11.12 1.19 -0.60
C ARG A 143 -12.53 1.05 -0.05
N ASP A 144 -13.26 0.00 -0.44
CA ASP A 144 -14.60 -0.24 0.07
C ASP A 144 -14.60 -0.34 1.61
N ASN A 145 -13.55 -0.96 2.18
CA ASN A 145 -13.40 -1.06 3.63
C ASN A 145 -13.18 0.31 4.29
N ALA A 146 -12.26 1.10 3.74
CA ALA A 146 -11.96 2.45 4.21
C ALA A 146 -13.19 3.37 4.11
N GLU A 147 -13.84 3.41 2.94
CA GLU A 147 -15.03 4.22 2.68
C GLU A 147 -16.17 3.81 3.60
N GLY A 148 -16.47 2.51 3.74
CA GLY A 148 -17.58 2.08 4.60
C GLY A 148 -17.32 2.30 6.10
N LEU A 149 -16.07 2.24 6.56
CA LEU A 149 -15.72 2.61 7.94
C LEU A 149 -15.82 4.13 8.15
N LEU A 150 -15.38 4.92 7.17
CA LEU A 150 -15.48 6.37 7.22
C LEU A 150 -16.94 6.83 7.19
N GLU A 151 -17.77 6.24 6.33
CA GLU A 151 -19.21 6.46 6.28
C GLU A 151 -19.86 6.13 7.62
N ALA A 152 -19.57 4.96 8.20
CA ALA A 152 -20.11 4.60 9.51
C ALA A 152 -19.81 5.68 10.57
N LYS A 153 -18.58 6.22 10.59
CA LYS A 153 -18.16 7.24 11.55
C LYS A 153 -18.65 8.66 11.26
N LEU A 154 -18.73 9.04 9.99
CA LEU A 154 -19.20 10.38 9.62
C LEU A 154 -20.74 10.46 9.61
N SER A 155 -21.45 9.36 9.32
CA SER A 155 -22.91 9.30 9.34
C SER A 155 -23.49 9.37 10.76
N GLU A 156 -22.75 8.98 11.79
CA GLU A 156 -23.08 9.27 13.20
C GLU A 156 -23.18 10.80 13.47
N ARG A 157 -22.60 11.63 12.60
CA ARG A 157 -22.53 13.10 12.76
C ARG A 157 -23.33 13.90 11.73
N LYS A 158 -23.95 13.26 10.73
CA LYS A 158 -24.82 13.95 9.73
C LYS A 158 -26.07 13.14 9.41
N ILE A 159 -27.20 13.52 10.02
CA ILE A 159 -28.51 13.40 9.37
C ILE A 159 -28.54 14.47 8.27
N LEU A 160 -28.86 14.06 7.03
CA LEU A 160 -29.02 14.85 5.80
C LEU A 160 -27.71 15.16 5.03
N THR A 161 -27.48 14.44 3.93
CA THR A 161 -27.70 14.95 2.55
C THR A 161 -27.44 13.84 1.52
N ASP A 162 -28.25 13.89 0.46
CA ASP A 162 -28.40 12.95 -0.63
C ASP A 162 -27.14 12.56 -1.44
N ASN A 163 -27.21 11.32 -1.95
CA ASN A 163 -26.68 10.82 -3.22
C ASN A 163 -25.45 11.53 -3.82
N HIS A 164 -24.27 11.02 -3.47
CA HIS A 164 -23.16 10.96 -4.43
C HIS A 164 -22.72 9.51 -4.62
N ASN A 165 -23.28 8.87 -5.66
CA ASN A 165 -22.67 7.72 -6.31
C ASN A 165 -21.36 8.18 -6.98
N ALA A 166 -20.31 8.39 -6.20
CA ALA A 166 -18.95 8.53 -6.69
C ALA A 166 -18.26 7.17 -6.62
N LYS A 167 -18.80 6.18 -7.36
CA LYS A 167 -17.98 5.04 -7.79
C LYS A 167 -16.94 5.59 -8.76
N ASN A 168 -15.86 6.14 -8.21
CA ASN A 168 -14.68 6.49 -9.00
C ASN A 168 -14.03 5.17 -9.41
N ASP A 169 -14.27 4.75 -10.65
CA ASP A 169 -13.54 3.63 -11.24
C ASP A 169 -12.04 3.93 -11.17
N LEU A 170 -11.24 2.91 -10.81
CA LEU A 170 -9.77 3.01 -10.74
C LEU A 170 -9.16 3.57 -12.05
N ASP A 171 -9.86 3.36 -13.16
CA ASP A 171 -9.49 3.87 -14.49
C ASP A 171 -9.66 5.39 -14.62
N ASP A 172 -10.62 6.01 -13.93
CA ASP A 172 -10.78 7.46 -13.92
C ASP A 172 -9.69 8.13 -13.09
N LEU A 173 -9.32 7.51 -11.97
CA LEU A 173 -8.18 7.97 -11.17
C LEU A 173 -6.90 7.95 -11.99
N ALA A 174 -6.64 6.91 -12.78
CA ALA A 174 -5.44 6.81 -13.62
C ALA A 174 -5.33 7.91 -14.71
N ARG A 175 -6.41 8.62 -15.00
CA ARG A 175 -6.43 9.76 -15.94
C ARG A 175 -6.14 11.11 -15.27
N LYS A 176 -6.25 11.19 -13.95
CA LYS A 176 -5.99 12.43 -13.20
C LYS A 176 -4.50 12.78 -13.19
N GLN A 177 -4.21 14.05 -12.91
CA GLN A 177 -2.87 14.53 -12.61
C GLN A 177 -2.68 14.48 -11.09
N PHE A 178 -1.48 14.15 -10.64
CA PHE A 178 -1.18 14.13 -9.20
C PHE A 178 -1.43 15.49 -8.52
N LEU A 179 -1.02 16.58 -9.18
CA LEU A 179 -1.26 17.94 -8.69
C LEU A 179 -2.72 18.42 -8.79
N SER A 180 -3.61 17.66 -9.44
CA SER A 180 -5.03 18.01 -9.52
C SER A 180 -5.89 17.32 -8.46
N LEU A 181 -5.29 16.49 -7.60
CA LEU A 181 -6.01 15.84 -6.51
C LEU A 181 -6.46 16.85 -5.46
N THR A 182 -7.72 16.73 -5.05
CA THR A 182 -8.34 17.57 -4.00
C THR A 182 -8.45 16.78 -2.70
N ASP A 183 -8.83 17.44 -1.60
CA ASP A 183 -8.95 16.77 -0.29
C ASP A 183 -10.03 15.67 -0.28
N ALA A 184 -11.00 15.75 -1.20
CA ALA A 184 -12.02 14.72 -1.40
C ALA A 184 -11.49 13.44 -2.09
N ASP A 185 -10.31 13.49 -2.71
CA ASP A 185 -9.65 12.31 -3.27
C ASP A 185 -8.91 11.48 -2.20
N PHE A 186 -8.83 11.99 -0.96
CA PHE A 186 -8.09 11.38 0.16
C PHE A 186 -9.05 10.85 1.25
N PRO A 187 -8.69 9.75 1.94
CA PRO A 187 -7.43 9.01 1.82
C PRO A 187 -7.35 8.16 0.55
N LEU A 188 -6.19 8.18 -0.12
CA LEU A 188 -6.01 7.49 -1.39
C LEU A 188 -5.59 6.04 -1.19
N VAL A 189 -6.34 5.09 -1.74
CA VAL A 189 -5.94 3.67 -1.77
C VAL A 189 -5.67 3.24 -3.21
N CYS A 190 -4.43 2.89 -3.54
CA CYS A 190 -4.06 2.53 -4.91
C CYS A 190 -2.84 1.59 -4.99
N THR A 191 -2.43 1.25 -6.21
CA THR A 191 -1.16 0.57 -6.45
C THR A 191 -0.05 1.57 -6.71
N PHE A 192 1.21 1.16 -6.53
CA PHE A 192 2.36 1.97 -6.91
C PHE A 192 2.31 2.41 -8.38
N ASP A 193 1.90 1.51 -9.27
CA ASP A 193 1.70 1.77 -10.71
C ASP A 193 0.69 2.91 -10.97
N CYS A 194 -0.40 2.95 -10.20
CA CYS A 194 -1.40 4.01 -10.27
C CYS A 194 -0.83 5.35 -9.76
N LEU A 195 -0.17 5.36 -8.60
CA LEU A 195 0.48 6.57 -8.07
C LEU A 195 1.53 7.12 -9.05
N LEU A 196 2.36 6.24 -9.62
CA LEU A 196 3.37 6.60 -10.60
C LEU A 196 2.72 7.23 -11.84
N THR A 197 1.61 6.68 -12.32
CA THR A 197 0.85 7.21 -13.46
C THR A 197 0.31 8.61 -13.20
N LEU A 198 -0.22 8.88 -11.99
CA LEU A 198 -0.66 10.23 -11.59
C LEU A 198 0.48 11.25 -11.68
N ILE A 199 1.66 10.87 -11.19
CA ILE A 199 2.86 11.73 -11.20
C ILE A 199 3.34 11.95 -12.63
N GLU A 200 3.43 10.88 -13.44
CA GLU A 200 3.77 10.95 -14.86
C GLU A 200 2.83 11.90 -15.62
N ASN A 201 1.53 11.87 -15.33
CA ASN A 201 0.55 12.76 -15.94
C ASN A 201 0.82 14.24 -15.60
N SER A 202 1.18 14.55 -14.34
CA SER A 202 1.57 15.91 -13.94
C SER A 202 2.88 16.36 -14.61
N ILE A 203 3.88 15.49 -14.69
CA ILE A 203 5.17 15.77 -15.35
C ILE A 203 4.94 16.06 -16.84
N ARG A 204 4.16 15.20 -17.51
CA ARG A 204 3.83 15.35 -18.94
C ARG A 204 3.16 16.70 -19.20
N GLU A 205 2.20 17.10 -18.38
CA GLU A 205 1.52 18.39 -18.50
C GLU A 205 2.50 19.56 -18.35
N GLN A 206 3.40 19.50 -17.37
CA GLN A 206 4.42 20.53 -17.17
C GLN A 206 5.39 20.64 -18.36
N GLU A 207 5.80 19.51 -18.94
CA GLU A 207 6.64 19.48 -20.14
C GLU A 207 5.94 20.03 -21.38
N ILE A 208 4.64 19.76 -21.55
CA ILE A 208 3.83 20.28 -22.66
C ILE A 208 3.77 21.81 -22.56
N ARG A 209 3.50 22.35 -21.36
CA ARG A 209 3.46 23.79 -21.11
C ARG A 209 4.78 24.49 -21.45
N ARG A 210 5.92 23.85 -21.19
CA ARG A 210 7.23 24.39 -21.59
C ARG A 210 7.44 24.42 -23.10
N ARG A 211 6.92 23.42 -23.83
CA ARG A 211 7.25 23.22 -25.24
C ARG A 211 6.33 23.98 -26.22
N TYR A 212 5.15 24.46 -25.80
CA TYR A 212 4.17 25.11 -26.70
C TYR A 212 3.91 24.33 -28.01
N ILE A 213 3.80 22.99 -27.95
CA ILE A 213 3.59 22.13 -29.14
C ILE A 213 2.25 21.40 -29.06
N LYS A 214 1.54 21.37 -30.20
CA LYS A 214 0.36 20.52 -30.46
C LYS A 214 0.83 19.06 -30.54
N ILE A 215 0.37 18.23 -29.61
CA ILE A 215 0.88 16.86 -29.39
C ILE A 215 0.52 15.96 -30.57
N ASP A 216 1.53 15.31 -31.16
CA ASP A 216 1.32 14.08 -31.92
C ASP A 216 1.30 12.89 -30.93
N ASN A 217 0.13 12.30 -30.74
CA ASN A 217 -0.16 11.21 -29.79
C ASN A 217 0.44 9.86 -30.23
N SER A 218 1.37 9.84 -31.18
CA SER A 218 1.68 8.66 -32.00
C SER A 218 2.69 7.67 -31.40
N LYS A 219 3.29 7.93 -30.24
CA LYS A 219 4.18 6.96 -29.57
C LYS A 219 3.60 6.50 -28.24
N SER A 220 2.62 5.59 -28.33
CA SER A 220 2.19 4.77 -27.20
C SER A 220 3.36 3.87 -26.80
N THR A 221 4.08 4.27 -25.75
CA THR A 221 5.18 3.47 -25.19
C THR A 221 4.56 2.30 -24.42
N ARG A 222 4.84 1.06 -24.82
CA ARG A 222 4.26 -0.12 -24.18
C ARG A 222 5.02 -0.44 -22.89
N VAL A 223 4.30 -0.53 -21.78
CA VAL A 223 4.86 -0.95 -20.49
C VAL A 223 4.89 -2.48 -20.43
N ILE A 224 6.05 -3.05 -20.16
CA ILE A 224 6.30 -4.48 -19.99
C ILE A 224 6.01 -4.84 -18.53
N ASP A 225 5.04 -5.72 -18.33
CA ASP A 225 4.79 -6.41 -17.08
C ASP A 225 5.34 -7.85 -17.16
N PHE A 226 5.18 -8.62 -16.08
CA PHE A 226 5.62 -10.01 -16.03
C PHE A 226 5.01 -10.87 -17.15
N VAL A 227 3.72 -10.69 -17.45
CA VAL A 227 3.00 -11.48 -18.47
C VAL A 227 3.57 -11.19 -19.86
N LYS A 228 3.76 -9.92 -20.20
CA LYS A 228 4.41 -9.52 -21.46
C LYS A 228 5.85 -9.96 -21.53
N PHE A 229 6.60 -9.88 -20.43
CA PHE A 229 7.96 -10.40 -20.37
C PHE A 229 7.97 -11.92 -20.68
N SER A 230 7.08 -12.69 -20.07
CA SER A 230 6.96 -14.13 -20.32
C SER A 230 6.70 -14.44 -21.80
N ILE A 231 5.65 -13.85 -22.37
CA ILE A 231 5.18 -14.24 -23.71
C ILE A 231 6.07 -13.61 -24.80
N GLU A 232 6.39 -12.33 -24.69
CA GLU A 232 6.98 -11.58 -25.82
C GLU A 232 8.51 -11.57 -25.80
N TYR A 233 9.14 -11.86 -24.66
CA TYR A 233 10.59 -11.88 -24.50
C TYR A 233 11.07 -13.27 -24.13
N TRP A 234 10.57 -13.83 -23.04
CA TRP A 234 11.05 -15.11 -22.55
C TRP A 234 10.81 -16.21 -23.57
N GLU A 235 9.61 -16.40 -24.13
CA GLU A 235 9.37 -17.45 -25.13
C GLU A 235 10.29 -17.36 -26.36
N HIS A 236 10.74 -16.15 -26.72
CA HIS A 236 11.62 -15.90 -27.87
C HIS A 236 13.12 -15.97 -27.54
N LEU A 237 13.49 -16.04 -26.26
CA LEU A 237 14.87 -16.20 -25.81
C LEU A 237 15.41 -17.58 -26.25
N SER A 238 16.70 -17.63 -26.63
CA SER A 238 17.31 -18.88 -27.10
C SER A 238 17.22 -20.01 -26.06
N SER A 239 16.94 -21.23 -26.52
CA SER A 239 16.85 -22.42 -25.65
C SER A 239 18.16 -22.72 -24.90
N ARG A 240 19.30 -22.27 -25.44
CA ARG A 240 20.60 -22.36 -24.78
C ARG A 240 20.67 -21.51 -23.51
N LEU A 241 20.17 -20.28 -23.56
CA LEU A 241 20.19 -19.34 -22.41
C LEU A 241 19.14 -19.69 -21.35
N LYS A 242 18.00 -20.27 -21.75
CA LYS A 242 16.93 -20.70 -20.82
C LYS A 242 17.28 -21.93 -19.98
N ARG A 243 18.28 -22.71 -20.41
CA ARG A 243 18.50 -24.06 -19.86
C ARG A 243 18.90 -23.96 -18.39
N GLY A 244 18.06 -24.52 -17.51
CA GLY A 244 18.28 -24.50 -16.07
C GLY A 244 17.92 -23.20 -15.37
N VAL A 245 17.32 -22.23 -16.08
CA VAL A 245 16.90 -20.95 -15.50
C VAL A 245 15.38 -20.91 -15.42
N GLN A 246 14.85 -20.64 -14.22
CA GLN A 246 13.42 -20.43 -14.03
C GLN A 246 13.02 -19.00 -14.42
N LEU A 247 11.91 -18.86 -15.15
CA LEU A 247 11.39 -17.59 -15.65
C LEU A 247 11.16 -16.58 -14.51
N ASP A 248 10.44 -16.98 -13.47
CA ASP A 248 10.06 -16.10 -12.36
C ASP A 248 11.29 -15.55 -11.65
N LEU A 249 12.26 -16.43 -11.35
CA LEU A 249 13.50 -16.06 -10.68
C LEU A 249 14.35 -15.14 -11.56
N ALA A 250 14.46 -15.42 -12.86
CA ALA A 250 15.18 -14.53 -13.78
C ALA A 250 14.53 -13.14 -13.85
N PHE A 251 13.20 -13.08 -13.90
CA PHE A 251 12.50 -11.80 -13.92
C PHE A 251 12.71 -11.01 -12.63
N LEU A 252 12.59 -11.66 -11.46
CA LEU A 252 12.83 -11.03 -10.17
C LEU A 252 14.26 -10.52 -10.03
N GLU A 253 15.25 -11.29 -10.48
CA GLU A 253 16.65 -10.90 -10.42
C GLU A 253 16.95 -9.72 -11.35
N ILE A 254 16.44 -9.76 -12.59
CA ILE A 254 16.62 -8.68 -13.57
C ILE A 254 15.95 -7.39 -13.09
N MET A 255 14.66 -7.46 -12.70
CA MET A 255 13.88 -6.27 -12.38
C MET A 255 14.10 -5.78 -10.95
N GLY A 256 14.38 -6.68 -10.01
CA GLY A 256 14.53 -6.38 -8.59
C GLY A 256 15.96 -6.09 -8.17
N VAL A 257 16.94 -6.80 -8.73
CA VAL A 257 18.35 -6.66 -8.33
C VAL A 257 19.12 -5.84 -9.35
N ILE A 258 19.25 -6.32 -10.60
CA ILE A 258 20.09 -5.67 -11.63
C ILE A 258 19.55 -4.26 -11.94
N LYS A 259 18.29 -4.17 -12.36
CA LYS A 259 17.63 -2.88 -12.65
C LYS A 259 17.09 -2.23 -11.38
N GLY A 260 16.64 -3.00 -10.39
CA GLY A 260 15.96 -2.44 -9.20
C GLY A 260 16.88 -1.70 -8.23
N SER A 261 18.19 -1.86 -8.36
CA SER A 261 19.20 -1.16 -7.53
C SER A 261 19.52 0.27 -8.01
N VAL A 262 18.83 0.76 -9.04
CA VAL A 262 19.03 2.12 -9.56
C VAL A 262 18.74 3.17 -8.50
N SER A 263 19.62 4.15 -8.38
CA SER A 263 19.44 5.28 -7.49
C SER A 263 20.18 6.51 -8.02
N ARG A 264 19.97 7.65 -7.37
CA ARG A 264 20.76 8.85 -7.67
C ARG A 264 22.27 8.63 -7.48
N ALA A 265 22.67 7.76 -6.55
CA ALA A 265 24.07 7.46 -6.30
C ALA A 265 24.73 6.68 -7.45
N THR A 266 23.93 5.96 -8.25
CA THR A 266 24.38 5.20 -9.42
C THR A 266 24.10 5.93 -10.74
N ASP A 267 23.77 7.23 -10.70
CA ASP A 267 23.28 8.00 -11.87
C ASP A 267 22.11 7.33 -12.61
N PHE A 268 21.32 6.57 -11.85
CA PHE A 268 20.22 5.73 -12.33
C PHE A 268 20.63 4.68 -13.36
N GLU A 269 21.90 4.29 -13.39
CA GLU A 269 22.36 3.15 -14.18
C GLU A 269 22.08 1.85 -13.42
N PRO A 270 21.60 0.80 -14.11
CA PRO A 270 21.53 -0.55 -13.58
C PRO A 270 22.91 -1.06 -13.17
N LEU A 271 22.95 -2.10 -12.33
CA LEU A 271 24.21 -2.73 -11.96
C LEU A 271 24.96 -3.21 -13.21
N SER A 272 26.24 -2.84 -13.28
CA SER A 272 27.18 -3.46 -14.22
C SER A 272 27.32 -4.97 -13.93
N ARG A 273 27.90 -5.69 -14.88
CA ARG A 273 28.13 -7.13 -14.75
C ARG A 273 29.03 -7.40 -13.54
N GLU A 274 30.08 -6.61 -13.40
CA GLU A 274 31.05 -6.72 -12.32
C GLU A 274 30.41 -6.45 -10.96
N GLU A 275 29.59 -5.41 -10.84
CA GLU A 275 28.88 -5.09 -9.61
C GLU A 275 27.88 -6.19 -9.24
N TYR A 276 27.08 -6.66 -10.20
CA TYR A 276 26.09 -7.71 -9.98
C TYR A 276 26.74 -9.03 -9.53
N LEU A 277 27.83 -9.45 -10.19
CA LEU A 277 28.57 -10.65 -9.82
C LEU A 277 29.27 -10.50 -8.45
N GLY A 278 29.72 -9.29 -8.14
CA GLY A 278 30.35 -8.94 -6.87
C GLY A 278 29.38 -8.85 -5.67
N LEU A 279 28.06 -8.84 -5.90
CA LEU A 279 27.08 -8.85 -4.82
C LEU A 279 27.21 -10.14 -3.99
N ARG A 280 27.24 -9.99 -2.67
CA ARG A 280 27.20 -11.15 -1.76
C ARG A 280 25.92 -11.95 -2.03
N TRP A 281 26.04 -13.27 -2.04
CA TRP A 281 24.96 -14.26 -2.26
C TRP A 281 23.67 -14.00 -1.45
N ARG A 282 23.75 -13.25 -0.34
CA ARG A 282 22.59 -12.88 0.50
C ARG A 282 21.66 -11.83 -0.11
N LEU A 283 22.07 -11.09 -1.14
CA LEU A 283 21.22 -10.10 -1.83
C LEU A 283 20.55 -10.66 -3.10
N ALA A 284 21.06 -11.77 -3.62
CA ALA A 284 20.54 -12.49 -4.79
C ALA A 284 20.27 -13.95 -4.39
N LEU A 285 19.26 -14.16 -3.57
CA LEU A 285 19.01 -15.45 -2.91
C LEU A 285 18.66 -16.57 -3.89
N SER A 286 18.27 -16.23 -5.12
CA SER A 286 17.74 -17.16 -6.12
C SER A 286 18.80 -17.96 -6.87
N PHE A 287 20.01 -17.42 -7.03
CA PHE A 287 21.08 -18.00 -7.87
C PHE A 287 22.41 -18.06 -7.11
N ALA A 288 22.70 -19.25 -6.57
CA ALA A 288 23.85 -19.47 -5.69
C ALA A 288 25.18 -19.59 -6.46
N SER A 289 25.17 -20.04 -7.73
CA SER A 289 26.40 -20.21 -8.50
C SER A 289 26.74 -18.99 -9.35
N GLU A 290 28.04 -18.72 -9.47
CA GLU A 290 28.58 -17.66 -10.34
C GLU A 290 28.15 -17.86 -11.81
N ARG A 291 28.11 -19.11 -12.27
CA ARG A 291 27.72 -19.46 -13.65
C ARG A 291 26.26 -19.14 -13.96
N GLU A 292 25.36 -19.38 -13.02
CA GLU A 292 23.95 -18.99 -13.14
C GLU A 292 23.83 -17.48 -13.21
N ARG A 293 24.54 -16.75 -12.36
CA ARG A 293 24.54 -15.28 -12.38
C ARG A 293 25.07 -14.72 -13.71
N HIS A 294 26.15 -15.26 -14.26
CA HIS A 294 26.59 -14.89 -15.61
C HIS A 294 25.48 -15.12 -16.65
N THR A 295 24.78 -16.25 -16.57
CA THR A 295 23.69 -16.58 -17.48
C THR A 295 22.53 -15.60 -17.32
N ILE A 296 22.15 -15.22 -16.10
CA ILE A 296 21.13 -14.19 -15.84
C ILE A 296 21.53 -12.85 -16.47
N TYR A 297 22.79 -12.45 -16.32
CA TYR A 297 23.24 -11.20 -16.91
C TYR A 297 23.26 -11.25 -18.45
N ASP A 298 23.59 -12.40 -19.05
CA ASP A 298 23.47 -12.59 -20.51
C ASP A 298 22.01 -12.46 -20.98
N ILE A 299 21.07 -12.99 -20.21
CA ILE A 299 19.62 -12.86 -20.45
C ILE A 299 19.21 -11.38 -20.33
N TYR A 300 19.68 -10.68 -19.31
CA TYR A 300 19.44 -9.26 -19.11
C TYR A 300 19.92 -8.41 -20.30
N GLU A 301 21.15 -8.61 -20.77
CA GLU A 301 21.69 -7.89 -21.92
C GLU A 301 20.92 -8.18 -23.22
N TRP A 302 20.46 -9.42 -23.39
CA TRP A 302 19.60 -9.77 -24.51
C TRP A 302 18.23 -9.09 -24.40
N TYR A 303 17.63 -9.11 -23.21
CA TYR A 303 16.36 -8.46 -22.91
C TYR A 303 16.43 -6.97 -23.22
N GLU A 304 17.41 -6.25 -22.66
CA GLU A 304 17.59 -4.81 -22.84
C GLU A 304 17.82 -4.43 -24.32
N ARG A 305 18.62 -5.21 -25.06
CA ARG A 305 18.79 -4.98 -26.51
C ARG A 305 17.49 -5.14 -27.28
N THR A 306 16.70 -6.14 -26.94
CA THR A 306 15.42 -6.42 -27.61
C THR A 306 14.37 -5.38 -27.24
N ARG A 307 14.30 -5.01 -25.95
CA ARG A 307 13.45 -3.97 -25.39
C ARG A 307 13.67 -2.63 -26.07
N LYS A 308 14.94 -2.20 -26.16
CA LYS A 308 15.34 -0.96 -26.86
C LYS A 308 14.99 -0.98 -28.35
N LYS A 309 15.21 -2.11 -29.05
CA LYS A 309 14.84 -2.26 -30.47
C LYS A 309 13.33 -2.11 -30.71
N ARG A 310 12.50 -2.57 -29.77
CA ARG A 310 11.04 -2.45 -29.86
C ARG A 310 10.50 -1.11 -29.38
N GLY A 311 11.32 -0.31 -28.67
CA GLY A 311 10.88 0.94 -28.05
C GLY A 311 10.00 0.71 -26.82
N ASP A 312 10.03 -0.49 -26.25
CA ASP A 312 9.27 -0.83 -25.06
C ASP A 312 9.97 -0.29 -23.80
N ILE A 313 9.19 -0.10 -22.73
CA ILE A 313 9.69 0.32 -21.42
C ILE A 313 9.20 -0.63 -20.34
N ASP A 314 9.98 -0.85 -19.31
CA ASP A 314 9.52 -1.55 -18.12
C ASP A 314 9.26 -0.60 -16.96
N GLN A 315 8.78 -1.18 -15.85
CA GLN A 315 8.45 -0.43 -14.65
C GLN A 315 9.66 0.30 -14.04
N VAL A 316 10.89 -0.21 -14.21
CA VAL A 316 12.08 0.48 -13.71
C VAL A 316 12.39 1.69 -14.57
N ASP A 317 12.29 1.56 -15.90
CA ASP A 317 12.50 2.69 -16.81
C ASP A 317 11.54 3.86 -16.53
N ARG A 318 10.29 3.56 -16.13
CA ARG A 318 9.31 4.57 -15.72
C ARG A 318 9.74 5.34 -14.48
N ILE A 319 10.22 4.63 -13.46
CA ILE A 319 10.72 5.23 -12.23
C ILE A 319 11.91 6.12 -12.53
N ILE A 320 12.89 5.61 -13.30
CA ILE A 320 14.06 6.38 -13.71
C ILE A 320 13.63 7.67 -14.43
N LYS A 321 12.67 7.57 -15.35
CA LYS A 321 12.13 8.74 -16.07
C LYS A 321 11.50 9.76 -15.13
N VAL A 322 10.65 9.31 -14.20
CA VAL A 322 10.01 10.20 -13.22
C VAL A 322 11.03 10.84 -12.30
N THR A 323 11.94 10.05 -11.73
CA THR A 323 12.95 10.59 -10.81
C THR A 323 13.87 11.57 -11.53
N LYS A 324 14.44 11.22 -12.70
CA LYS A 324 15.28 12.15 -13.50
C LYS A 324 14.54 13.44 -13.85
N ALA A 325 13.25 13.36 -14.21
CA ALA A 325 12.44 14.55 -14.50
C ALA A 325 12.27 15.44 -13.27
N LEU A 326 11.93 14.88 -12.11
CA LEU A 326 11.82 15.63 -10.86
C LEU A 326 13.17 16.27 -10.48
N GLU A 327 14.29 15.57 -10.62
CA GLU A 327 15.61 16.14 -10.35
C GLU A 327 15.97 17.28 -11.30
N ALA A 328 15.63 17.15 -12.58
CA ALA A 328 15.80 18.21 -13.57
C ALA A 328 14.94 19.44 -13.24
N PHE A 329 13.71 19.24 -12.76
CA PHE A 329 12.85 20.35 -12.30
C PHE A 329 13.41 21.04 -11.06
N ARG A 330 13.89 20.26 -10.07
CA ARG A 330 14.51 20.76 -8.84
C ARG A 330 15.73 21.63 -9.12
N SER A 331 16.60 21.19 -10.04
CA SER A 331 17.82 21.91 -10.42
C SER A 331 17.64 22.91 -11.57
N SER A 332 16.41 23.11 -12.05
CA SER A 332 16.11 24.02 -13.17
C SER A 332 16.38 25.48 -12.77
N LYS A 333 16.88 26.29 -13.72
CA LYS A 333 17.01 27.74 -13.56
C LYS A 333 15.65 28.46 -13.60
N VAL A 334 14.63 27.85 -14.19
CA VAL A 334 13.29 28.43 -14.29
C VAL A 334 12.53 28.24 -12.97
N LEU A 335 12.04 29.33 -12.39
CA LEU A 335 11.35 29.32 -11.10
C LEU A 335 10.11 28.41 -11.10
N GLY A 336 9.32 28.44 -12.18
CA GLY A 336 8.11 27.63 -12.30
C GLY A 336 8.34 26.12 -12.16
N ASP A 337 9.51 25.62 -12.57
CA ASP A 337 9.85 24.21 -12.45
C ASP A 337 10.21 23.81 -11.03
N ARG A 338 10.98 24.66 -10.34
CA ARG A 338 11.32 24.43 -8.93
C ARG A 338 10.06 24.51 -8.07
N VAL A 339 9.11 25.36 -8.44
CA VAL A 339 7.79 25.42 -7.79
C VAL A 339 6.97 24.18 -8.11
N PHE A 340 6.95 23.71 -9.36
CA PHE A 340 6.27 22.47 -9.74
C PHE A 340 6.82 21.26 -8.97
N GLU A 341 8.13 21.09 -8.91
CA GLU A 341 8.77 19.99 -8.18
C GLU A 341 8.45 20.04 -6.68
N ARG A 342 8.54 21.22 -6.06
CA ARG A 342 8.18 21.38 -4.66
C ARG A 342 6.71 21.04 -4.40
N LYS A 343 5.81 21.44 -5.31
CA LYS A 343 4.38 21.09 -5.23
C LYS A 343 4.16 19.59 -5.30
N ILE A 344 4.85 18.87 -6.19
CA ILE A 344 4.76 17.40 -6.26
C ILE A 344 5.13 16.78 -4.91
N ARG A 345 6.21 17.28 -4.28
CA ARG A 345 6.69 16.76 -2.99
C ARG A 345 5.87 17.21 -1.78
N SER A 346 4.91 18.10 -1.96
CA SER A 346 4.03 18.60 -0.90
C SER A 346 2.59 18.12 -1.05
N VAL A 347 2.31 17.20 -2.00
CA VAL A 347 0.94 16.68 -2.18
C VAL A 347 0.57 15.71 -1.07
N LEU A 348 1.52 14.91 -0.59
CA LEU A 348 1.27 13.85 0.38
C LEU A 348 1.88 14.21 1.73
N ASP A 349 1.09 14.03 2.78
CA ASP A 349 1.52 14.17 4.16
C ASP A 349 2.05 12.84 4.71
N GLU A 350 1.40 11.72 4.33
CA GLU A 350 1.77 10.39 4.81
C GLU A 350 1.67 9.32 3.70
N ILE A 351 2.62 8.40 3.67
CA ILE A 351 2.63 7.23 2.78
C ILE A 351 2.64 5.96 3.63
N TYR A 352 1.68 5.09 3.37
CA TYR A 352 1.56 3.75 3.92
C TYR A 352 1.82 2.73 2.81
N VAL A 353 2.63 1.71 3.09
CA VAL A 353 3.00 0.68 2.10
C VAL A 353 2.71 -0.70 2.68
N ASP A 354 1.72 -1.37 2.09
CA ASP A 354 1.38 -2.75 2.33
C ASP A 354 2.32 -3.68 1.54
N GLU A 355 2.66 -4.83 2.12
CA GLU A 355 3.63 -5.79 1.57
C GLU A 355 4.94 -5.13 1.11
N VAL A 356 5.56 -4.33 1.98
CA VAL A 356 6.79 -3.57 1.66
C VAL A 356 7.94 -4.46 1.19
N GLN A 357 8.00 -5.72 1.65
CA GLN A 357 9.00 -6.69 1.23
C GLN A 357 8.92 -7.06 -0.26
N ASP A 358 7.79 -6.78 -0.91
CA ASP A 358 7.58 -7.01 -2.34
C ASP A 358 7.94 -5.79 -3.20
N GLN A 359 8.33 -4.68 -2.59
CA GLN A 359 8.73 -3.46 -3.28
C GLN A 359 10.21 -3.49 -3.64
N ARG A 360 10.56 -2.90 -4.78
CA ARG A 360 11.96 -2.74 -5.18
C ARG A 360 12.58 -1.58 -4.42
N THR A 361 13.90 -1.63 -4.24
CA THR A 361 14.63 -0.53 -3.59
C THR A 361 14.44 0.80 -4.32
N SER A 362 14.38 0.78 -5.66
CA SER A 362 14.07 1.98 -6.46
C SER A 362 12.65 2.51 -6.24
N ASP A 363 11.65 1.64 -6.04
CA ASP A 363 10.28 2.04 -5.71
C ASP A 363 10.26 2.82 -4.38
N ILE A 364 10.87 2.24 -3.35
CA ILE A 364 10.98 2.87 -2.02
C ILE A 364 11.77 4.18 -2.08
N GLY A 365 12.90 4.19 -2.81
CA GLY A 365 13.71 5.40 -2.99
C GLY A 365 12.94 6.54 -3.67
N MET A 366 12.08 6.22 -4.63
CA MET A 366 11.18 7.19 -5.26
C MET A 366 10.15 7.72 -4.26
N LEU A 367 9.49 6.85 -3.48
CA LEU A 367 8.51 7.27 -2.46
C LEU A 367 9.14 8.21 -1.43
N LEU A 368 10.35 7.91 -0.97
CA LEU A 368 11.10 8.77 -0.05
C LEU A 368 11.44 10.14 -0.68
N THR A 369 11.59 10.19 -2.01
CA THR A 369 11.82 11.44 -2.74
C THR A 369 10.55 12.30 -2.81
N LEU A 370 9.35 11.71 -2.70
CA LEU A 370 8.09 12.45 -2.67
C LEU A 370 7.82 13.13 -1.33
N MET A 371 8.56 12.80 -0.27
CA MET A 371 8.40 13.38 1.05
C MET A 371 9.33 14.58 1.25
N LEU A 372 8.80 15.71 1.72
CA LEU A 372 9.62 16.81 2.23
C LEU A 372 9.98 16.51 3.69
N PHE A 373 11.23 16.14 3.96
CA PHE A 373 11.75 16.14 5.32
C PHE A 373 11.93 17.58 5.79
N SER A 374 10.90 18.13 6.42
CA SER A 374 11.03 19.34 7.22
C SER A 374 11.83 18.97 8.47
N GLY A 375 13.10 19.40 8.55
CA GLY A 375 14.00 19.17 9.70
C GLY A 375 13.57 19.85 11.00
N SER A 376 12.34 20.35 11.07
CA SER A 376 11.72 20.82 12.30
C SER A 376 11.04 19.62 12.94
N GLN A 377 11.45 19.29 14.17
CA GLN A 377 10.67 18.47 15.09
C GLN A 377 9.18 18.74 14.86
N MET A 378 8.42 17.70 14.49
CA MET A 378 6.97 17.80 14.33
C MET A 378 6.35 18.16 15.69
N GLN A 379 6.28 19.44 16.01
CA GLN A 379 5.20 19.95 16.84
C GLN A 379 3.97 19.95 15.93
N ASN A 380 3.37 18.77 15.76
CA ASN A 380 2.06 18.64 15.17
C ASN A 380 1.08 19.34 16.13
N PRO A 381 0.42 20.44 15.73
CA PRO A 381 -0.55 21.13 16.59
C PRO A 381 -1.74 20.24 16.97
N CYS A 382 -1.91 19.11 16.29
CA CYS A 382 -2.93 18.09 16.53
C CYS A 382 -2.76 17.35 17.89
N PHE A 383 -1.63 17.46 18.59
CA PHE A 383 -1.42 16.75 19.87
C PHE A 383 -0.69 17.60 20.92
N THR A 384 -1.41 18.55 21.50
CA THR A 384 -1.29 18.79 22.94
C THR A 384 -1.98 17.63 23.67
N SER A 385 -1.58 17.33 24.90
CA SER A 385 -1.78 16.06 25.65
C SER A 385 -3.23 15.59 25.92
N THR A 386 -4.22 16.03 25.16
CA THR A 386 -5.65 15.79 25.37
C THR A 386 -6.46 15.45 24.11
N SER A 387 -5.85 15.26 22.93
CA SER A 387 -6.57 14.83 21.71
C SER A 387 -6.63 13.30 21.55
N GLU A 388 -7.77 12.82 21.04
CA GLU A 388 -8.08 11.40 20.89
C GLU A 388 -7.05 10.67 20.01
N LEU A 389 -6.56 9.53 20.49
CA LEU A 389 -5.65 8.66 19.75
C LEU A 389 -6.32 8.17 18.44
N PRO A 390 -5.57 7.82 17.38
CA PRO A 390 -6.16 7.33 16.13
C PRO A 390 -7.15 6.17 16.30
N GLN A 391 -6.87 5.24 17.22
CA GLN A 391 -7.81 4.18 17.57
C GLN A 391 -9.04 4.73 18.31
N ALA A 392 -8.86 5.69 19.22
CA ALA A 392 -9.96 6.33 19.91
C ALA A 392 -10.89 7.07 18.93
N ALA A 393 -10.35 7.76 17.92
CA ALA A 393 -11.15 8.37 16.84
C ALA A 393 -11.94 7.35 15.99
N LEU A 394 -11.50 6.09 15.97
CA LEU A 394 -12.19 4.95 15.37
C LEU A 394 -13.19 4.28 16.34
N GLU A 395 -13.11 4.52 17.64
CA GLU A 395 -13.98 3.90 18.65
C GLU A 395 -15.08 4.86 19.12
N SER A 396 -14.75 6.14 19.27
CA SER A 396 -15.67 7.27 19.51
C SER A 396 -16.68 7.44 18.39
#